data_AF-A0A0D0X793-F1
#
_entry.id   AF-A0A0D0X793-F1
#
_cell.length_a   1.000
_cell.length_b   1.000
_cell.length_c   1.000
_cell.angle_alpha   90.00
_cell.angle_beta   90.00
_cell.angle_gamma   90.00
#
_symmetry.space_group_name_H-M   'P 1'
#
loop_
_entity.id
_entity.type
_entity.pdbx_description
1 polymer ?
#
loop_
_entity_poly.entity_id
_entity_poly.type
_entity_poly.pdbx_seq_one_letter_code
_entity_poly.pdbx_strand_id
1 'polypeptide(L)'
;MLVTTTLAGTAPQPVAAKPGPVATHAVAVTAAEQQAVLAYWTPQRIAALRTPSAEVPAVSRPDGAPWTRANAVSRTVGRLFFTDHGEDSSCTATVLDSANRSTVVTAAHCVNNTDLIGEDNQWSSNVLFVPGYRDGRAPYGMFVGRLSVAPSTWLRNDQIESLYDSYDQAFVVLHPNSDGRRVQDAVGAAQRIGYDVPGARVVHQFGYPRASSDKAREGLPEYTGERLAYCTGPAVEQQATEDWPEPPGQWGTECVMGGGSSGGPRFADFDRHTGLGVVVGDNSHGWLPGKRYLVGPQFTRTITQPIFHRAQHS
;
A
#
# COMPACT_ATOMS: atom_id res chain seq x y z
N MET A 1 -1.61 -52.11 56.75
CA MET A 1 -2.10 -51.56 55.47
C MET A 1 -1.71 -50.08 55.43
N LEU A 2 -0.65 -49.72 54.70
CA LEU A 2 -0.35 -48.33 54.38
C LEU A 2 -0.90 -48.05 52.97
N VAL A 3 -1.88 -47.15 52.88
CA VAL A 3 -2.40 -46.65 51.61
C VAL A 3 -1.46 -45.56 51.13
N THR A 4 -0.74 -45.82 50.04
CA THR A 4 0.06 -44.82 49.31
C THR A 4 -0.85 -44.14 48.30
N THR A 5 -1.23 -42.89 48.58
CA THR A 5 -1.92 -42.03 47.63
C THR A 5 -0.89 -41.39 46.69
N THR A 6 -0.91 -41.80 45.42
CA THR A 6 -0.16 -41.16 44.35
C THR A 6 -0.87 -39.88 43.91
N LEU A 7 -0.24 -38.74 44.14
CA LEU A 7 -0.66 -37.46 43.58
C LEU A 7 -0.28 -37.43 42.09
N ALA A 8 -1.28 -37.44 41.22
CA ALA A 8 -1.10 -37.21 39.79
C ALA A 8 -0.81 -35.72 39.56
N GLY A 9 0.41 -35.40 39.14
CA GLY A 9 0.79 -34.05 38.73
C GLY A 9 0.09 -33.67 37.43
N THR A 10 -0.64 -32.56 37.44
CA THR A 10 -1.20 -31.94 36.24
C THR A 10 -0.07 -31.37 35.38
N ALA A 11 0.05 -31.83 34.14
CA ALA A 11 0.98 -31.26 33.18
C ALA A 11 0.58 -29.80 32.86
N PRO A 12 1.54 -28.84 32.83
CA PRO A 12 1.24 -27.46 32.47
C PRO A 12 0.75 -27.39 31.02
N GLN A 13 -0.40 -26.76 30.83
CA GLN A 13 -0.93 -26.41 29.50
C GLN A 13 0.04 -25.47 28.79
N PRO A 14 0.31 -25.65 27.50
CA PRO A 14 1.17 -24.74 26.75
C PRO A 14 0.52 -23.36 26.70
N VAL A 15 1.19 -22.36 27.29
CA VAL A 15 0.80 -20.95 27.17
C VAL A 15 0.96 -20.57 25.70
N ALA A 16 -0.14 -20.22 25.03
CA ALA A 16 -0.09 -19.71 23.66
C ALA A 16 0.86 -18.50 23.60
N ALA A 17 1.89 -18.60 22.77
CA ALA A 17 2.84 -17.50 22.58
C ALA A 17 2.08 -16.27 22.07
N LYS A 18 2.35 -15.09 22.65
CA LYS A 18 1.83 -13.82 22.13
C LYS A 18 2.22 -13.71 20.64
N PRO A 19 1.29 -13.33 19.74
CA PRO A 19 1.62 -13.13 18.33
C PRO A 19 2.77 -12.15 18.19
N GLY A 20 3.74 -12.47 17.32
CA GLY A 20 4.86 -11.59 17.01
C GLY A 20 4.42 -10.28 16.34
N PRO A 21 5.33 -9.31 16.13
CA PRO A 21 4.99 -8.00 15.58
C PRO A 21 4.58 -8.05 14.09
N VAL A 22 4.76 -9.19 13.43
CA VAL A 22 4.48 -9.40 12.00
C VAL A 22 3.32 -10.35 11.84
N ALA A 23 2.29 -9.95 11.09
CA ALA A 23 1.22 -10.81 10.64
C ALA A 23 1.43 -11.17 9.16
N THR A 24 1.11 -12.41 8.79
CA THR A 24 1.12 -12.88 7.40
C THR A 24 -0.21 -13.55 7.10
N HIS A 25 -0.85 -13.14 6.02
CA HIS A 25 -2.10 -13.70 5.54
C HIS A 25 -1.90 -14.36 4.19
N ALA A 26 -2.42 -15.58 4.05
CA ALA A 26 -2.46 -16.29 2.78
C ALA A 26 -3.63 -15.75 1.94
N VAL A 27 -3.31 -15.12 0.81
CA VAL A 27 -4.32 -14.54 -0.09
C VAL A 27 -4.75 -15.56 -1.14
N ALA A 28 -3.77 -16.08 -1.89
CA ALA A 28 -3.96 -17.12 -2.91
C ALA A 28 -2.65 -17.90 -3.01
N VAL A 29 -2.52 -19.05 -2.34
CA VAL A 29 -1.24 -19.79 -2.23
C VAL A 29 -1.14 -20.96 -3.19
N THR A 30 -2.24 -21.36 -3.81
CA THR A 30 -2.32 -22.42 -4.82
C THR A 30 -2.52 -21.86 -6.23
N ALA A 31 -2.22 -22.66 -7.25
CA ALA A 31 -2.48 -22.31 -8.65
C ALA A 31 -3.98 -22.13 -8.93
N ALA A 32 -4.85 -22.90 -8.27
CA ALA A 32 -6.30 -22.79 -8.43
C ALA A 32 -6.82 -21.46 -7.87
N GLU A 33 -6.37 -21.05 -6.68
CA GLU A 33 -6.70 -19.74 -6.11
C GLU A 33 -6.15 -18.60 -6.97
N GLN A 34 -4.92 -18.72 -7.45
CA GLN A 34 -4.34 -17.74 -8.39
C GLN A 34 -5.22 -17.56 -9.63
N GLN A 35 -5.67 -18.67 -10.24
CA GLN A 35 -6.53 -18.64 -11.40
C GLN A 35 -7.91 -18.06 -11.08
N ALA A 36 -8.45 -18.31 -9.88
CA ALA A 36 -9.71 -17.74 -9.43
C ALA A 36 -9.64 -16.20 -9.33
N VAL A 37 -8.54 -15.65 -8.79
CA VAL A 37 -8.34 -14.19 -8.75
C VAL A 37 -8.23 -13.59 -10.15
N LEU A 38 -7.51 -14.25 -11.07
CA LEU A 38 -7.44 -13.79 -12.47
C LEU A 38 -8.80 -13.85 -13.17
N ALA A 39 -9.60 -14.88 -12.92
CA ALA A 39 -10.95 -15.00 -13.46
C ALA A 39 -11.92 -13.98 -12.85
N TYR A 40 -11.72 -13.62 -11.58
CA TYR A 40 -12.50 -12.61 -10.87
C TYR A 40 -12.32 -11.23 -11.53
N TRP A 41 -11.08 -10.81 -11.78
CA TRP A 41 -10.77 -9.49 -12.36
C TRP A 41 -10.93 -9.46 -13.88
N THR A 42 -12.19 -9.41 -14.32
CA THR A 42 -12.50 -9.15 -15.72
C THR A 42 -12.13 -7.70 -16.12
N PRO A 43 -11.92 -7.43 -17.42
CA PRO A 43 -11.75 -6.07 -17.91
C PRO A 43 -12.87 -5.12 -17.48
N GLN A 44 -14.11 -5.63 -17.36
CA GLN A 44 -15.28 -4.88 -16.94
C GLN A 44 -15.20 -4.49 -15.46
N ARG A 45 -14.81 -5.40 -14.56
CA ARG A 45 -14.61 -5.07 -13.13
C ARG A 45 -13.48 -4.08 -12.92
N ILE A 46 -12.35 -4.27 -13.62
CA ILE A 46 -11.25 -3.30 -13.61
C ILE A 46 -11.70 -1.92 -14.12
N ALA A 47 -12.55 -1.88 -15.15
CA ALA A 47 -13.10 -0.63 -15.68
C ALA A 47 -14.10 0.04 -14.73
N ALA A 48 -14.89 -0.74 -13.98
CA ALA A 48 -15.86 -0.22 -13.02
C ALA A 48 -15.22 0.54 -11.85
N LEU A 49 -13.95 0.29 -11.56
CA LEU A 49 -13.19 1.02 -10.55
C LEU A 49 -12.61 2.35 -11.05
N ARG A 50 -12.95 2.78 -12.27
CA ARG A 50 -12.56 4.09 -12.79
C ARG A 50 -13.67 5.11 -12.50
N THR A 51 -13.27 6.33 -12.17
CA THR A 51 -14.21 7.45 -12.14
C THR A 51 -14.43 7.94 -13.56
N PRO A 52 -15.65 8.33 -13.97
CA PRO A 52 -15.89 8.90 -15.29
C PRO A 52 -15.00 10.12 -15.53
N SER A 53 -14.43 10.20 -16.74
CA SER A 53 -13.69 11.40 -17.12
C SER A 53 -14.65 12.56 -17.36
N ALA A 54 -14.21 13.76 -17.03
CA ALA A 54 -14.91 15.01 -17.32
C ALA A 54 -14.04 15.89 -18.21
N GLU A 55 -14.67 16.72 -19.05
CA GLU A 55 -13.96 17.72 -19.84
C GLU A 55 -13.51 18.87 -18.94
N VAL A 56 -12.39 18.66 -18.26
CA VAL A 56 -11.77 19.63 -17.36
C VAL A 56 -10.40 20.03 -17.93
N PRO A 57 -10.06 21.33 -17.95
CA PRO A 57 -8.74 21.77 -18.38
C PRO A 57 -7.64 21.15 -17.52
N ALA A 58 -6.60 20.61 -18.16
CA ALA A 58 -5.49 19.99 -17.45
C ALA A 58 -4.75 21.01 -16.56
N VAL A 59 -4.42 20.60 -15.33
CA VAL A 59 -3.66 21.41 -14.37
C VAL A 59 -2.32 20.75 -14.08
N SER A 60 -1.22 21.40 -14.50
CA SER A 60 0.14 20.88 -14.34
C SER A 60 0.86 21.48 -13.14
N ARG A 61 0.28 21.36 -11.94
CA ARG A 61 0.92 21.79 -10.68
C ARG A 61 1.56 20.60 -9.95
N PRO A 62 2.65 20.83 -9.20
CA PRO A 62 3.43 19.76 -8.57
C PRO A 62 2.75 19.09 -7.38
N ASP A 63 1.47 19.37 -7.11
CA ASP A 63 0.62 18.84 -6.04
C ASP A 63 -0.37 17.78 -6.56
N GLY A 64 -0.12 17.22 -7.75
CA GLY A 64 -0.98 16.18 -8.34
C GLY A 64 -1.03 16.15 -9.87
N ALA A 65 -0.01 16.66 -10.55
CA ALA A 65 0.08 16.60 -12.00
C ALA A 65 0.24 15.14 -12.50
N PRO A 66 -0.12 14.85 -13.76
CA PRO A 66 0.16 13.55 -14.35
C PRO A 66 1.66 13.33 -14.51
N TRP A 67 2.13 12.12 -14.20
CA TRP A 67 3.49 11.70 -14.51
C TRP A 67 3.57 11.15 -15.94
N THR A 68 4.24 11.88 -16.82
CA THR A 68 4.27 11.57 -18.27
C THR A 68 5.57 10.94 -18.74
N ARG A 69 6.59 10.84 -17.88
CA ARG A 69 7.89 10.29 -18.24
C ARG A 69 7.86 8.76 -18.24
N ALA A 70 8.33 8.16 -19.33
CA ALA A 70 8.57 6.72 -19.40
C ALA A 70 9.95 6.40 -18.80
N ASN A 71 9.99 5.96 -17.55
CA ASN A 71 11.22 5.60 -16.85
C ASN A 71 10.93 4.54 -15.76
N ALA A 72 11.79 4.35 -14.76
CA ALA A 72 11.59 3.28 -13.77
C ALA A 72 10.29 3.46 -12.96
N VAL A 73 9.97 4.66 -12.45
CA VAL A 73 8.79 4.89 -11.61
C VAL A 73 7.47 4.57 -12.34
N SER A 74 7.37 4.88 -13.63
CA SER A 74 6.18 4.59 -14.44
C SER A 74 5.98 3.09 -14.72
N ARG A 75 6.91 2.24 -14.30
CA ARG A 75 6.88 0.77 -14.44
C ARG A 75 6.81 0.08 -13.09
N THR A 76 7.49 0.61 -12.07
CA THR A 76 7.51 0.03 -10.73
C THR A 76 6.29 0.42 -9.90
N VAL A 77 5.66 1.57 -10.16
CA VAL A 77 4.42 1.97 -9.48
C VAL A 77 3.23 1.49 -10.31
N GLY A 78 2.32 0.78 -9.65
CA GLY A 78 1.17 0.16 -10.28
C GLY A 78 -0.10 0.33 -9.47
N ARG A 79 -1.20 -0.04 -10.10
CA ARG A 79 -2.51 -0.04 -9.48
C ARG A 79 -2.74 -1.39 -8.78
N LEU A 80 -3.21 -1.34 -7.54
CA LEU A 80 -3.50 -2.50 -6.72
C LEU A 80 -5.03 -2.64 -6.63
N PHE A 81 -5.57 -3.71 -7.17
CA PHE A 81 -6.99 -4.05 -7.11
C PHE A 81 -7.21 -5.10 -6.04
N PHE A 82 -8.32 -5.01 -5.32
CA PHE A 82 -8.68 -5.95 -4.25
C PHE A 82 -10.17 -5.85 -3.97
N THR A 83 -10.69 -6.83 -3.23
CA THR A 83 -12.04 -6.81 -2.67
C THR A 83 -11.94 -6.60 -1.17
N ASP A 84 -12.62 -5.57 -0.66
CA ASP A 84 -12.71 -5.17 0.74
C ASP A 84 -14.16 -5.34 1.21
N HIS A 85 -14.41 -6.18 2.21
CA HIS A 85 -15.77 -6.47 2.70
C HIS A 85 -16.79 -6.84 1.60
N GLY A 86 -16.33 -7.52 0.54
CA GLY A 86 -17.16 -7.90 -0.61
C GLY A 86 -17.28 -6.85 -1.71
N GLU A 87 -16.74 -5.64 -1.52
CA GLU A 87 -16.73 -4.56 -2.49
C GLU A 87 -15.38 -4.43 -3.20
N ASP A 88 -15.41 -4.25 -4.52
CA ASP A 88 -14.20 -4.01 -5.29
C ASP A 88 -13.64 -2.61 -4.99
N SER A 89 -12.33 -2.53 -4.79
CA SER A 89 -11.60 -1.30 -4.53
C SER A 89 -10.25 -1.27 -5.25
N SER A 90 -9.59 -0.12 -5.19
CA SER A 90 -8.23 -0.01 -5.68
C SER A 90 -7.38 0.98 -4.88
N CYS A 91 -6.12 0.63 -4.71
CA CYS A 91 -5.02 1.41 -4.17
C CYS A 91 -3.89 1.52 -5.21
N THR A 92 -2.74 1.98 -4.76
CA THR A 92 -1.46 1.98 -5.46
C THR A 92 -0.48 1.10 -4.70
N ALA A 93 0.43 0.42 -5.41
CA ALA A 93 1.55 -0.28 -4.81
C ALA A 93 2.83 -0.10 -5.63
N THR A 94 3.99 -0.37 -5.02
CA THR A 94 5.31 -0.14 -5.65
C THR A 94 6.21 -1.34 -5.56
N VAL A 95 6.79 -1.76 -6.69
CA VAL A 95 7.80 -2.81 -6.78
C VAL A 95 9.08 -2.38 -6.05
N LEU A 96 9.46 -3.14 -5.04
CA LEU A 96 10.69 -2.95 -4.29
C LEU A 96 11.79 -3.90 -4.75
N ASP A 97 13.03 -3.54 -4.48
CA ASP A 97 14.17 -4.45 -4.59
C ASP A 97 14.16 -5.44 -3.43
N SER A 98 13.76 -6.69 -3.70
CA SER A 98 13.53 -7.74 -2.72
C SER A 98 14.22 -9.05 -3.10
N ALA A 99 14.64 -9.84 -2.11
CA ALA A 99 15.33 -11.12 -2.33
C ALA A 99 14.52 -12.10 -3.21
N ASN A 100 13.20 -12.15 -3.04
CA ASN A 100 12.32 -13.01 -3.85
C ASN A 100 11.88 -12.40 -5.19
N ARG A 101 12.29 -11.16 -5.52
CA ARG A 101 11.96 -10.44 -6.76
C ARG A 101 10.47 -10.21 -7.01
N SER A 102 9.65 -10.35 -5.96
CA SER A 102 8.20 -10.51 -6.02
C SER A 102 7.45 -9.62 -5.02
N THR A 103 8.11 -8.68 -4.34
CA THR A 103 7.48 -7.89 -3.27
C THR A 103 7.13 -6.48 -3.73
N VAL A 104 5.90 -6.06 -3.42
CA VAL A 104 5.47 -4.67 -3.51
C VAL A 104 5.14 -4.11 -2.13
N VAL A 105 5.32 -2.81 -1.95
CA VAL A 105 4.85 -2.06 -0.78
C VAL A 105 3.54 -1.33 -1.08
N THR A 106 2.67 -1.23 -0.08
CA THR A 106 1.37 -0.55 -0.09
C THR A 106 1.00 -0.13 1.34
N ALA A 107 -0.07 0.63 1.53
CA ALA A 107 -0.64 0.91 2.85
C ALA A 107 -1.31 -0.36 3.40
N ALA A 108 -1.37 -0.51 4.73
CA ALA A 108 -1.97 -1.68 5.35
C ALA A 108 -3.49 -1.72 5.16
N HIS A 109 -4.18 -0.57 5.14
CA HIS A 109 -5.61 -0.51 4.83
C HIS A 109 -5.97 -1.04 3.43
N CYS A 110 -4.99 -1.13 2.51
CA CYS A 110 -5.20 -1.72 1.19
C CYS A 110 -5.15 -3.26 1.17
N VAL A 111 -4.74 -3.89 2.29
CA VAL A 111 -4.66 -5.36 2.41
C VAL A 111 -5.44 -5.90 3.60
N ASN A 112 -5.75 -5.06 4.58
CA ASN A 112 -6.54 -5.38 5.74
C ASN A 112 -7.20 -4.09 6.22
N ASN A 113 -8.51 -4.07 6.29
CA ASN A 113 -9.25 -2.91 6.75
C ASN A 113 -10.35 -3.37 7.71
N THR A 114 -10.88 -2.43 8.47
CA THR A 114 -12.12 -2.64 9.22
C THR A 114 -13.25 -1.87 8.54
N ASP A 115 -14.49 -2.23 8.85
CA ASP A 115 -15.65 -1.49 8.39
C ASP A 115 -15.68 -0.05 8.95
N LEU A 116 -16.66 0.75 8.51
CA LEU A 116 -16.73 2.17 8.84
C LEU A 116 -16.89 2.47 10.34
N ILE A 117 -17.22 1.47 11.17
CA ILE A 117 -17.39 1.61 12.61
C ILE A 117 -16.34 0.85 13.42
N GLY A 118 -15.37 0.22 12.75
CA GLY A 118 -14.24 -0.43 13.42
C GLY A 118 -14.49 -1.85 13.90
N GLU A 119 -15.63 -2.48 13.58
CA GLU A 119 -16.08 -3.72 14.22
C GLU A 119 -15.75 -5.00 13.43
N ASP A 120 -15.49 -4.88 12.12
CA ASP A 120 -15.25 -6.02 11.23
C ASP A 120 -13.86 -5.92 10.58
N ASN A 121 -12.80 -6.33 11.28
CA ASN A 121 -11.46 -6.34 10.68
C ASN A 121 -11.28 -7.55 9.73
N GLN A 122 -11.12 -7.28 8.43
CA GLN A 122 -10.96 -8.29 7.39
C GLN A 122 -9.73 -8.06 6.52
N TRP A 123 -9.08 -9.16 6.14
CA TRP A 123 -8.09 -9.15 5.08
C TRP A 123 -8.76 -9.00 3.72
N SER A 124 -8.21 -8.15 2.86
CA SER A 124 -8.68 -7.99 1.50
C SER A 124 -8.46 -9.28 0.71
N SER A 125 -9.44 -9.62 -0.13
CA SER A 125 -9.40 -10.77 -1.03
C SER A 125 -9.19 -10.32 -2.47
N ASN A 126 -9.03 -11.28 -3.39
CA ASN A 126 -8.83 -11.01 -4.82
C ASN A 126 -7.71 -9.99 -5.09
N VAL A 127 -6.58 -10.06 -4.39
CA VAL A 127 -5.53 -9.04 -4.54
C VAL A 127 -4.83 -9.21 -5.90
N LEU A 128 -4.82 -8.14 -6.73
CA LEU A 128 -4.21 -8.11 -8.05
C LEU A 128 -3.42 -6.82 -8.25
N PHE A 129 -2.13 -6.95 -8.54
CA PHE A 129 -1.25 -5.82 -8.86
C PHE A 129 -1.00 -5.70 -10.36
N VAL A 130 -1.11 -4.48 -10.89
CA VAL A 130 -0.82 -4.15 -12.29
C VAL A 130 0.24 -3.04 -12.36
N PRO A 131 1.53 -3.39 -12.50
CA PRO A 131 2.61 -2.41 -12.63
C PRO A 131 2.47 -1.59 -13.90
N GLY A 132 2.71 -0.28 -13.80
CA GLY A 132 2.60 0.64 -14.93
C GLY A 132 1.22 0.66 -15.59
N TYR A 133 0.16 0.39 -14.82
CA TYR A 133 -1.23 0.46 -15.29
C TYR A 133 -1.46 1.77 -16.05
N ARG A 134 -2.08 1.70 -17.22
CA ARG A 134 -2.33 2.91 -18.00
C ARG A 134 -3.53 2.73 -18.90
N ASP A 135 -4.53 3.59 -18.73
CA ASP A 135 -5.70 3.68 -19.62
C ASP A 135 -6.34 2.27 -19.87
N GLY A 136 -6.52 1.49 -18.80
CA GLY A 136 -7.06 0.13 -18.87
C GLY A 136 -6.07 -0.98 -19.24
N ARG A 137 -4.80 -0.67 -19.49
CA ARG A 137 -3.79 -1.63 -19.96
C ARG A 137 -2.88 -2.12 -18.84
N ALA A 138 -2.41 -3.36 -18.98
CA ALA A 138 -1.44 -4.03 -18.11
C ALA A 138 -0.13 -4.31 -18.87
N PRO A 139 0.72 -3.28 -19.15
CA PRO A 139 1.85 -3.42 -20.06
C PRO A 139 2.92 -4.44 -19.60
N TYR A 140 2.99 -4.74 -18.31
CA TYR A 140 3.94 -5.70 -17.74
C TYR A 140 3.25 -6.98 -17.23
N GLY A 141 1.97 -7.15 -17.59
CA GLY A 141 1.12 -8.23 -17.09
C GLY A 141 0.45 -7.92 -15.75
N MET A 142 -0.28 -8.90 -15.26
CA MET A 142 -1.00 -8.85 -13.99
C MET A 142 -0.40 -9.85 -13.00
N PHE A 143 -0.34 -9.47 -11.73
CA PHE A 143 0.34 -10.23 -10.68
C PHE A 143 -0.61 -10.45 -9.51
N VAL A 144 -0.97 -11.69 -9.24
CA VAL A 144 -1.86 -12.03 -8.12
C VAL A 144 -1.08 -11.96 -6.81
N GLY A 145 -1.68 -11.36 -5.78
CA GLY A 145 -1.18 -11.40 -4.41
C GLY A 145 -1.22 -12.83 -3.87
N ARG A 146 -0.05 -13.37 -3.51
CA ARG A 146 0.09 -14.67 -2.85
C ARG A 146 -0.06 -14.53 -1.34
N LEU A 147 0.64 -13.55 -0.77
CA LEU A 147 0.62 -13.26 0.67
C LEU A 147 0.50 -11.76 0.91
N SER A 148 -0.19 -11.37 1.97
CA SER A 148 -0.15 -10.02 2.53
C SER A 148 0.58 -10.06 3.86
N VAL A 149 1.46 -9.08 4.10
CA VAL A 149 2.28 -8.97 5.32
C VAL A 149 2.12 -7.57 5.88
N ALA A 150 1.63 -7.47 7.11
CA ALA A 150 1.36 -6.21 7.79
C ALA A 150 1.79 -6.27 9.27
N PRO A 151 1.94 -5.14 9.96
CA PRO A 151 2.15 -5.14 11.40
C PRO A 151 0.96 -5.77 12.12
N SER A 152 1.22 -6.63 13.11
CA SER A 152 0.16 -7.22 13.93
C SER A 152 -0.61 -6.16 14.74
N THR A 153 -0.05 -4.96 14.92
CA THR A 153 -0.72 -3.83 15.56
C THR A 153 -1.82 -3.25 14.67
N TRP A 154 -1.60 -3.18 13.35
CA TRP A 154 -2.60 -2.68 12.40
C TRP A 154 -3.89 -3.52 12.43
N LEU A 155 -3.77 -4.83 12.66
CA LEU A 155 -4.94 -5.73 12.73
C LEU A 155 -5.86 -5.49 13.94
N ARG A 156 -5.51 -4.53 14.80
CA ARG A 156 -6.36 -4.08 15.92
C ARG A 156 -6.94 -2.70 15.67
N ASN A 157 -6.68 -2.11 14.50
CA ASN A 157 -7.18 -0.80 14.13
C ASN A 157 -8.70 -0.77 14.27
N ASP A 158 -9.19 0.25 14.97
CA ASP A 158 -10.59 0.48 15.29
C ASP A 158 -11.16 1.72 14.60
N GLN A 159 -10.38 2.37 13.71
CA GLN A 159 -10.72 3.63 13.02
C GLN A 159 -10.92 4.83 13.96
N ILE A 160 -10.67 4.68 15.26
CA ILE A 160 -10.89 5.71 16.28
C ILE A 160 -9.55 6.20 16.82
N GLU A 161 -8.66 5.29 17.22
CA GLU A 161 -7.37 5.66 17.79
C GLU A 161 -6.32 5.91 16.70
N SER A 162 -5.78 7.13 16.64
CA SER A 162 -4.72 7.50 15.68
C SER A 162 -3.41 6.73 15.88
N LEU A 163 -3.23 5.99 16.99
CA LEU A 163 -2.00 5.24 17.24
C LEU A 163 -1.68 4.21 16.14
N TYR A 164 -2.69 3.81 15.37
CA TYR A 164 -2.58 2.83 14.29
C TYR A 164 -1.97 3.41 13.01
N ASP A 165 -1.96 4.73 12.85
CA ASP A 165 -1.53 5.39 11.61
C ASP A 165 -0.05 5.12 11.29
N SER A 166 0.80 4.99 12.31
CA SER A 166 2.20 4.58 12.14
C SER A 166 2.39 3.14 11.66
N TYR A 167 1.33 2.34 11.71
CA TYR A 167 1.28 0.94 11.29
C TYR A 167 0.54 0.73 9.96
N ASP A 168 0.05 1.80 9.31
CA ASP A 168 -0.62 1.73 8.01
C ASP A 168 0.36 1.48 6.86
N GLN A 169 1.08 0.37 6.91
CA GLN A 169 2.13 0.00 5.97
C GLN A 169 2.17 -1.51 5.83
N ALA A 170 2.20 -2.00 4.59
CA ALA A 170 2.15 -3.42 4.31
C ALA A 170 2.93 -3.78 3.04
N PHE A 171 3.15 -5.08 2.89
CA PHE A 171 3.79 -5.67 1.74
C PHE A 171 2.89 -6.75 1.16
N VAL A 172 2.85 -6.83 -0.16
CA VAL A 172 2.22 -7.95 -0.88
C VAL A 172 3.30 -8.72 -1.60
N VAL A 173 3.33 -10.04 -1.39
CA VAL A 173 4.20 -10.97 -2.11
C VAL A 173 3.40 -11.52 -3.28
N LEU A 174 3.91 -11.34 -4.49
CA LEU A 174 3.20 -11.63 -5.73
C LEU A 174 3.60 -12.99 -6.32
N HIS A 175 2.64 -13.64 -6.95
CA HIS A 175 2.93 -14.70 -7.92
C HIS A 175 3.64 -14.16 -9.15
N PRO A 176 4.37 -15.00 -9.90
CA PRO A 176 4.74 -14.68 -11.27
C PRO A 176 3.51 -14.38 -12.14
N ASN A 177 3.69 -13.57 -13.19
CA ASN A 177 2.65 -13.33 -14.18
C ASN A 177 2.43 -14.53 -15.11
N SER A 178 1.54 -14.39 -16.10
CA SER A 178 1.23 -15.43 -17.10
C SER A 178 2.44 -15.90 -17.92
N ASP A 179 3.49 -15.09 -18.03
CA ASP A 179 4.73 -15.44 -18.74
C ASP A 179 5.75 -16.13 -17.81
N GLY A 180 5.36 -16.44 -16.57
CA GLY A 180 6.25 -17.01 -15.55
C GLY A 180 7.28 -16.02 -15.01
N ARG A 181 7.15 -14.72 -15.28
CA ARG A 181 8.10 -13.69 -14.84
C ARG A 181 7.72 -13.15 -13.46
N ARG A 182 8.72 -12.97 -12.60
CA ARG A 182 8.54 -12.23 -11.33
C ARG A 182 8.41 -10.75 -11.62
N VAL A 183 7.79 -10.00 -10.70
CA VAL A 183 7.40 -8.61 -10.96
C VAL A 183 8.61 -7.71 -11.26
N GLN A 184 9.71 -7.84 -10.50
CA GLN A 184 10.94 -7.08 -10.76
C GLN A 184 11.52 -7.37 -12.15
N ASP A 185 11.32 -8.58 -12.66
CA ASP A 185 11.90 -9.05 -13.93
C ASP A 185 11.06 -8.56 -15.10
N ALA A 186 9.73 -8.60 -14.93
CA ALA A 186 8.79 -8.14 -15.93
C ALA A 186 8.92 -6.63 -16.18
N VAL A 187 9.08 -5.83 -15.10
CA VAL A 187 9.20 -4.37 -15.22
C VAL A 187 10.64 -3.91 -15.51
N GLY A 188 11.63 -4.78 -15.24
CA GLY A 188 13.05 -4.52 -15.46
C GLY A 188 13.65 -3.45 -14.55
N ALA A 189 13.04 -3.21 -13.38
CA ALA A 189 13.43 -2.19 -12.41
C ALA A 189 12.86 -2.53 -11.02
N ALA A 190 13.44 -1.94 -9.98
CA ALA A 190 12.95 -2.05 -8.61
C ALA A 190 13.35 -0.80 -7.82
N GLN A 191 12.52 -0.41 -6.86
CA GLN A 191 12.81 0.74 -6.01
C GLN A 191 13.49 0.29 -4.71
N ARG A 192 14.47 1.07 -4.23
CA ARG A 192 15.09 0.80 -2.94
C ARG A 192 14.10 1.14 -1.82
N ILE A 193 14.20 0.47 -0.69
CA ILE A 193 13.50 0.84 0.54
C ILE A 193 14.50 1.43 1.55
N GLY A 194 14.09 2.47 2.26
CA GLY A 194 14.88 3.13 3.30
C GLY A 194 14.13 3.17 4.63
N TYR A 195 14.89 3.10 5.73
CA TYR A 195 14.37 3.12 7.09
C TYR A 195 15.04 4.23 7.89
N ASP A 196 14.29 4.87 8.78
CA ASP A 196 14.75 5.94 9.67
C ASP A 196 15.38 7.12 8.90
N VAL A 197 14.96 7.31 7.65
CA VAL A 197 15.36 8.46 6.84
C VAL A 197 14.65 9.70 7.39
N PRO A 198 15.34 10.84 7.59
CA PRO A 198 14.70 12.05 8.08
C PRO A 198 13.49 12.46 7.22
N GLY A 199 12.34 12.68 7.86
CA GLY A 199 11.10 13.02 7.15
C GLY A 199 11.09 14.43 6.55
N ALA A 200 11.73 15.39 7.23
CA ALA A 200 11.80 16.79 6.80
C ALA A 200 12.74 16.98 5.59
N ARG A 201 12.23 16.73 4.39
CA ARG A 201 12.98 16.83 3.14
C ARG A 201 12.06 17.01 1.93
N VAL A 202 12.63 17.38 0.78
CA VAL A 202 11.88 17.34 -0.48
C VAL A 202 11.63 15.89 -0.89
N VAL A 203 10.37 15.56 -1.17
CA VAL A 203 9.92 14.22 -1.55
C VAL A 203 9.19 14.22 -2.89
N HIS A 204 9.03 13.04 -3.48
CA HIS A 204 8.08 12.80 -4.56
C HIS A 204 7.12 11.69 -4.14
N GLN A 205 5.82 11.97 -4.16
CA GLN A 205 4.75 11.01 -3.90
C GLN A 205 4.07 10.65 -5.21
N PHE A 206 3.73 9.37 -5.40
CA PHE A 206 3.06 8.89 -6.61
C PHE A 206 1.81 8.11 -6.27
N GLY A 207 0.83 8.06 -7.17
CA GLY A 207 -0.42 7.35 -6.95
C GLY A 207 -1.29 7.23 -8.19
N TYR A 208 -2.25 6.32 -8.17
CA TYR A 208 -3.38 6.26 -9.11
C TYR A 208 -4.66 6.76 -8.43
N PRO A 209 -4.82 8.07 -8.19
CA PRO A 209 -6.02 8.58 -7.56
C PRO A 209 -7.24 8.42 -8.48
N ARG A 210 -8.38 8.10 -7.89
CA ARG A 210 -9.71 8.11 -8.51
C ARG A 210 -10.59 9.25 -7.97
N ALA A 211 -10.03 10.07 -7.09
CA ALA A 211 -10.66 11.23 -6.49
C ALA A 211 -9.62 12.33 -6.24
N SER A 212 -10.09 13.58 -6.19
CA SER A 212 -9.28 14.76 -5.89
C SER A 212 -9.92 15.52 -4.73
N SER A 213 -9.10 16.21 -3.94
CA SER A 213 -9.60 17.24 -3.01
C SER A 213 -9.78 18.62 -3.65
N ASP A 214 -9.17 18.81 -4.82
CA ASP A 214 -9.38 19.96 -5.69
C ASP A 214 -10.43 19.58 -6.73
N LYS A 215 -11.64 20.15 -6.60
CA LYS A 215 -12.75 19.89 -7.52
C LYS A 215 -12.39 20.19 -8.98
N ALA A 216 -11.46 21.12 -9.21
CA ALA A 216 -10.99 21.45 -10.57
C ALA A 216 -10.12 20.34 -11.19
N ARG A 217 -9.91 19.22 -10.51
CA ARG A 217 -9.21 18.04 -11.04
C ARG A 217 -10.06 16.78 -11.10
N GLU A 218 -11.25 16.80 -10.52
CA GLU A 218 -12.16 15.67 -10.62
C GLU A 218 -12.43 15.32 -12.10
N GLY A 219 -12.28 14.05 -12.46
CA GLY A 219 -12.48 13.58 -13.83
C GLY A 219 -11.32 13.83 -14.81
N LEU A 220 -10.23 14.50 -14.39
CA LEU A 220 -8.99 14.50 -15.18
C LEU A 220 -8.43 13.06 -15.29
N PRO A 221 -7.76 12.68 -16.40
CA PRO A 221 -7.33 11.30 -16.62
C PRO A 221 -6.53 10.66 -15.47
N GLU A 222 -5.66 11.42 -14.82
CA GLU A 222 -4.89 10.96 -13.65
C GLU A 222 -5.71 10.85 -12.36
N TYR A 223 -6.91 11.43 -12.30
CA TYR A 223 -7.88 11.37 -11.20
C TYR A 223 -9.07 10.45 -11.48
N THR A 224 -8.99 9.64 -12.54
CA THR A 224 -9.95 8.57 -12.83
C THR A 224 -9.45 7.19 -12.38
N GLY A 225 -8.23 7.11 -11.84
CA GLY A 225 -7.51 5.86 -11.59
C GLY A 225 -6.83 5.28 -12.83
N GLU A 226 -6.80 6.01 -13.95
CA GLU A 226 -6.25 5.53 -15.22
C GLU A 226 -4.80 5.90 -15.48
N ARG A 227 -4.29 6.96 -14.84
CA ARG A 227 -2.93 7.43 -15.02
C ARG A 227 -2.25 7.74 -13.70
N LEU A 228 -0.94 7.58 -13.71
CA LEU A 228 -0.09 7.90 -12.57
C LEU A 228 -0.06 9.42 -12.37
N ALA A 229 -0.42 9.87 -11.18
CA ALA A 229 -0.23 11.24 -10.71
C ALA A 229 0.98 11.32 -9.77
N TYR A 230 1.51 12.53 -9.58
CA TYR A 230 2.56 12.78 -8.62
C TYR A 230 2.38 14.10 -7.86
N CYS A 231 2.88 14.12 -6.63
CA CYS A 231 3.04 15.29 -5.79
C CYS A 231 4.53 15.46 -5.43
N THR A 232 5.05 16.68 -5.33
CA THR A 232 6.42 16.95 -4.92
C THR A 232 6.54 18.31 -4.23
N GLY A 233 7.37 18.34 -3.20
CA GLY A 233 7.58 19.51 -2.37
C GLY A 233 8.28 19.12 -1.07
N PRO A 234 8.52 20.11 -0.18
CA PRO A 234 8.98 19.83 1.17
C PRO A 234 7.92 18.99 1.91
N ALA A 235 8.36 17.91 2.55
CA ALA A 235 7.54 17.13 3.45
C ALA A 235 7.50 17.78 4.83
N VAL A 236 6.32 17.77 5.43
CA VAL A 236 6.04 18.25 6.78
C VAL A 236 5.46 17.10 7.60
N GLU A 237 5.67 17.14 8.90
CA GLU A 237 5.08 16.18 9.83
C GLU A 237 3.66 16.63 10.20
N GLN A 238 2.72 15.71 10.19
CA GLN A 238 1.39 15.95 10.73
C GLN A 238 1.52 16.25 12.23
N GLN A 239 0.99 17.40 12.63
CA GLN A 239 1.01 17.80 14.04
C GLN A 239 -0.14 17.15 14.79
N ALA A 240 0.17 16.54 15.92
CA ALA A 240 -0.84 16.13 16.89
C ALA A 240 -1.55 17.36 17.47
N THR A 241 -2.85 17.24 17.69
CA THR A 241 -3.65 18.21 18.44
C THR A 241 -4.14 17.58 19.74
N GLU A 242 -4.61 18.39 20.69
CA GLU A 242 -5.20 17.87 21.94
C GLU A 242 -6.35 16.89 21.66
N ASP A 243 -7.17 17.18 20.65
CA ASP A 243 -8.30 16.34 20.22
C ASP A 243 -7.89 15.15 19.34
N TRP A 244 -6.67 15.14 18.80
CA TRP A 244 -6.16 14.11 17.88
C TRP A 244 -4.68 13.86 18.14
N PRO A 245 -4.36 12.97 19.09
CA PRO A 245 -3.00 12.67 19.50
C PRO A 245 -2.31 11.77 18.45
N GLU A 246 -2.13 12.30 17.24
CA GLU A 246 -1.46 11.64 16.14
C GLU A 246 -0.06 11.15 16.57
N PRO A 247 0.29 9.88 16.37
CA PRO A 247 1.65 9.43 16.62
C PRO A 247 2.63 10.21 15.73
N PRO A 248 3.81 10.58 16.25
CA PRO A 248 4.84 11.16 15.41
C PRO A 248 5.23 10.19 14.29
N GLY A 249 5.70 10.71 13.17
CA GLY A 249 6.12 9.91 12.03
C GLY A 249 5.13 9.87 10.86
N GLN A 250 4.05 10.64 10.87
CA GLN A 250 3.22 10.87 9.67
C GLN A 250 3.77 12.04 8.86
N TRP A 251 4.28 11.78 7.65
CA TRP A 251 4.95 12.78 6.82
C TRP A 251 4.39 12.84 5.41
N GLY A 252 4.25 14.04 4.86
CA GLY A 252 3.70 14.25 3.53
C GLY A 252 3.98 15.63 2.96
N THR A 253 3.73 15.81 1.67
CA THR A 253 3.82 17.12 1.01
C THR A 253 2.45 17.58 0.50
N GLU A 254 2.35 18.84 0.06
CA GLU A 254 1.14 19.41 -0.51
C GLU A 254 0.69 18.54 -1.69
N CYS A 255 -0.53 18.02 -1.62
CA CYS A 255 -0.98 17.00 -2.53
C CYS A 255 -2.51 16.90 -2.54
N VAL A 256 -3.09 16.99 -3.73
CA VAL A 256 -4.54 16.96 -3.91
C VAL A 256 -5.06 15.57 -4.31
N MET A 257 -4.18 14.59 -4.48
CA MET A 257 -4.56 13.19 -4.67
C MET A 257 -5.46 12.71 -3.52
N GLY A 258 -6.57 12.06 -3.87
CA GLY A 258 -7.52 11.45 -2.96
C GLY A 258 -7.52 9.92 -3.09
N GLY A 259 -8.66 9.29 -2.75
CA GLY A 259 -8.80 7.84 -2.76
C GLY A 259 -8.25 7.18 -4.03
N GLY A 260 -7.60 6.03 -3.88
CA GLY A 260 -6.85 5.33 -4.94
C GLY A 260 -5.34 5.59 -4.93
N SER A 261 -4.89 6.76 -4.46
CA SER A 261 -3.45 7.01 -4.29
C SER A 261 -2.84 6.30 -3.08
N SER A 262 -3.68 5.79 -2.16
CA SER A 262 -3.27 5.04 -0.98
C SER A 262 -2.27 3.94 -1.30
N GLY A 263 -1.25 3.74 -0.46
CA GLY A 263 -0.15 2.81 -0.66
C GLY A 263 0.88 3.22 -1.72
N GLY A 264 0.63 4.32 -2.43
CA GLY A 264 1.59 4.90 -3.35
C GLY A 264 2.85 5.39 -2.62
N PRO A 265 4.02 5.37 -3.27
CA PRO A 265 5.29 5.57 -2.57
C PRO A 265 5.56 7.05 -2.30
N ARG A 266 6.12 7.35 -1.13
CA ARG A 266 6.85 8.60 -0.86
C ARG A 266 8.35 8.34 -1.01
N PHE A 267 8.97 8.95 -2.01
CA PHE A 267 10.39 8.80 -2.29
C PHE A 267 11.25 9.90 -1.64
N ALA A 268 12.33 9.46 -1.01
CA ALA A 268 13.56 10.22 -0.82
C ALA A 268 14.51 10.01 -2.00
N ASP A 269 15.40 10.98 -2.23
CA ASP A 269 16.51 10.88 -3.19
C ASP A 269 16.06 10.44 -4.61
N PHE A 270 14.89 10.92 -5.03
CA PHE A 270 14.27 10.55 -6.30
C PHE A 270 14.94 11.27 -7.47
N ASP A 271 15.47 10.50 -8.41
CA ASP A 271 15.98 11.00 -9.68
C ASP A 271 14.87 10.96 -10.74
N ARG A 272 14.41 12.14 -11.16
CA ARG A 272 13.35 12.30 -12.17
C ARG A 272 13.74 11.79 -13.56
N HIS A 273 15.02 11.66 -13.87
CA HIS A 273 15.49 11.14 -15.15
C HIS A 273 15.38 9.62 -15.18
N THR A 274 16.02 8.94 -14.24
CA THR A 274 15.99 7.47 -14.16
C THR A 274 14.65 6.93 -13.63
N GLY A 275 13.95 7.71 -12.81
CA GLY A 275 12.74 7.28 -12.10
C GLY A 275 13.03 6.35 -10.93
N LEU A 276 14.27 6.34 -10.43
CA LEU A 276 14.70 5.55 -9.28
C LEU A 276 14.78 6.45 -8.03
N GLY A 277 14.46 5.88 -6.88
CA GLY A 277 14.59 6.54 -5.59
C GLY A 277 14.60 5.55 -4.44
N VAL A 278 14.49 6.09 -3.22
CA VAL A 278 14.36 5.31 -1.99
C VAL A 278 12.96 5.53 -1.43
N VAL A 279 12.13 4.48 -1.39
CA VAL A 279 10.81 4.52 -0.75
C VAL A 279 11.01 4.59 0.76
N VAL A 280 10.49 5.64 1.37
CA VAL A 280 10.66 5.95 2.80
C VAL A 280 9.33 6.09 3.54
N GLY A 281 8.23 5.83 2.85
CA GLY A 281 6.86 5.89 3.35
C GLY A 281 5.90 5.57 2.23
N ASP A 282 4.63 5.43 2.57
CA ASP A 282 3.53 5.34 1.62
C ASP A 282 2.50 6.45 1.86
N ASN A 283 1.54 6.58 0.95
CA ASN A 283 0.41 7.47 1.08
C ASN A 283 -0.68 6.77 1.90
N SER A 284 -1.09 7.35 3.03
CA SER A 284 -2.15 6.81 3.87
C SER A 284 -3.40 7.68 3.77
N HIS A 285 -3.37 8.88 4.33
CA HIS A 285 -4.53 9.76 4.47
C HIS A 285 -4.23 11.23 4.17
N GLY A 286 -5.30 12.02 4.11
CA GLY A 286 -5.20 13.46 3.89
C GLY A 286 -5.18 14.25 5.18
N TRP A 287 -4.33 15.26 5.25
CA TRP A 287 -4.24 16.22 6.36
C TRP A 287 -4.44 17.66 5.87
N LEU A 288 -5.25 18.46 6.57
CA LEU A 288 -5.76 19.76 6.09
C LEU A 288 -5.49 20.96 7.04
N PRO A 289 -4.23 21.30 7.36
CA PRO A 289 -3.89 22.53 8.08
C PRO A 289 -3.96 23.75 7.14
N GLY A 290 -5.15 24.06 6.62
CA GLY A 290 -5.41 25.13 5.64
C GLY A 290 -5.17 24.74 4.18
N LYS A 291 -4.10 23.99 3.88
CA LYS A 291 -3.86 23.32 2.59
C LYS A 291 -3.89 21.81 2.77
N ARG A 292 -4.16 21.05 1.69
CA ARG A 292 -4.11 19.58 1.75
C ARG A 292 -2.70 19.05 1.58
N TYR A 293 -2.34 18.18 2.51
CA TYR A 293 -1.19 17.29 2.43
C TYR A 293 -1.69 15.85 2.29
N LEU A 294 -0.95 15.05 1.55
CA LEU A 294 -1.11 13.59 1.56
C LEU A 294 0.02 13.03 2.42
N VAL A 295 -0.33 12.53 3.60
CA VAL A 295 0.62 12.05 4.59
C VAL A 295 0.56 10.53 4.68
N GLY A 296 1.55 9.95 5.35
CA GLY A 296 1.57 8.54 5.69
C GLY A 296 2.83 8.19 6.49
N PRO A 297 2.92 6.94 6.96
CA PRO A 297 3.93 6.55 7.92
C PRO A 297 5.34 6.68 7.34
N GLN A 298 6.25 7.21 8.13
CA GLN A 298 7.68 7.15 7.88
C GLN A 298 8.16 5.73 8.14
N PHE A 299 8.86 5.14 7.18
CA PHE A 299 9.38 3.79 7.34
C PHE A 299 10.52 3.76 8.35
N THR A 300 10.42 2.82 9.28
CA THR A 300 11.35 2.66 10.40
C THR A 300 11.93 1.26 10.46
N ARG A 301 13.08 1.12 11.13
CA ARG A 301 13.63 -0.21 11.43
C ARG A 301 12.76 -1.00 12.41
N THR A 302 12.02 -0.30 13.27
CA THR A 302 11.20 -0.95 14.30
C THR A 302 9.92 -1.55 13.73
N ILE A 303 9.22 -0.82 12.83
CA ILE A 303 7.92 -1.25 12.31
C ILE A 303 8.05 -1.88 10.93
N THR A 304 8.74 -1.22 10.01
CA THR A 304 8.74 -1.58 8.57
C THR A 304 9.74 -2.70 8.26
N GLN A 305 10.95 -2.65 8.82
CA GLN A 305 12.00 -3.62 8.47
C GLN A 305 11.60 -5.08 8.78
N PRO A 306 10.95 -5.41 9.91
CA PRO A 306 10.55 -6.79 10.21
C PRO A 306 9.51 -7.34 9.23
N ILE A 307 8.50 -6.54 8.87
CA ILE A 307 7.46 -6.95 7.91
C ILE A 307 8.02 -7.06 6.48
N PHE A 308 8.93 -6.17 6.06
CA PHE A 308 9.61 -6.30 4.77
C PHE A 308 10.53 -7.52 4.74
N HIS A 309 11.29 -7.76 5.82
CA HIS A 309 12.14 -8.94 5.95
C HIS A 309 11.32 -10.23 5.82
N ARG A 310 10.13 -10.29 6.43
CA ARG A 310 9.23 -11.42 6.24
C ARG A 310 8.77 -11.54 4.79
N ALA A 311 8.32 -10.45 4.18
CA ALA A 311 7.79 -10.46 2.82
C ALA A 311 8.82 -10.88 1.76
N GLN A 312 10.06 -10.35 1.83
CA GLN A 312 11.07 -10.61 0.81
C GLN A 312 11.67 -12.03 0.85
N HIS A 313 11.49 -12.76 1.95
CA HIS A 313 11.96 -14.14 2.12
C HIS A 313 10.83 -15.18 2.10
N SER A 314 9.61 -14.76 1.76
CA SER A 314 8.46 -15.65 1.59
C SER A 314 8.37 -16.19 0.18
#